data_AF-A0A3N4V206-F1
#
_entry.id   AF-A0A3N4V206-F1
#
_cell.length_a   1.000
_cell.length_b   1.000
_cell.length_c   1.000
_cell.angle_alpha   90.00
_cell.angle_beta   90.00
_cell.angle_gamma   90.00
#
_symmetry.space_group_name_H-M   'P 1'
#
loop_
_entity.id
_entity.type
_entity.pdbx_description
1 polymer ?
#
loop_
_entity_poly.entity_id
_entity_poly.type
_entity_poly.pdbx_seq_one_letter_code
_entity_poly.pdbx_strand_id
1 'polypeptide(L)'
;MQYLVNSPDATSFLDTAQLDSGLSAILGDPKAIDAHVAPDVQSAHIVLKDAAKKVAALVNDPTRTETAKHDAAKQLAEKVTSHLEKSKAALEAHAEKLKTSALAQADLHLGPSSDRSALHSEIRSWVREQAKTPEGMLQVKKAMADNDDVAAVLWHSPSFLVGLAPSVHEGLRLEALQSRKPDIYTSLSNSVGLSKLAGKYAAAIRKVAPSFYTPSLAEQASKRVEI
;
A
#
# COMPACT_ATOMS: atom_id res chain seq x y z
N MET A 1 -14.53 25.38 -5.52
CA MET A 1 -15.53 25.46 -6.61
C MET A 1 -16.92 25.18 -6.03
N GLN A 2 -18.01 25.29 -6.82
CA GLN A 2 -19.34 24.84 -6.36
C GLN A 2 -19.59 23.41 -6.84
N TYR A 3 -20.16 22.56 -5.97
CA TYR A 3 -20.42 21.15 -6.24
C TYR A 3 -21.88 20.78 -5.93
N LEU A 4 -22.30 19.59 -6.37
CA LEU A 4 -23.62 19.07 -6.03
C LEU A 4 -23.74 18.77 -4.53
N VAL A 5 -22.65 18.32 -3.90
CA VAL A 5 -22.54 18.16 -2.45
C VAL A 5 -21.58 19.22 -1.91
N ASN A 6 -22.10 20.17 -1.14
CA ASN A 6 -21.35 21.34 -0.65
C ASN A 6 -20.84 21.19 0.79
N SER A 7 -20.66 19.96 1.28
CA SER A 7 -19.97 19.77 2.56
C SER A 7 -18.48 20.14 2.42
N PRO A 8 -17.83 20.62 3.50
CA PRO A 8 -16.40 20.97 3.46
C PRO A 8 -15.53 19.80 2.99
N ASP A 9 -15.82 18.58 3.44
CA ASP A 9 -15.08 17.37 3.08
C ASP A 9 -15.24 17.01 1.60
N ALA A 10 -16.45 17.07 1.06
CA ALA A 10 -16.72 16.79 -0.35
C ALA A 10 -16.01 17.79 -1.26
N THR A 11 -16.11 19.08 -0.91
CA THR A 11 -15.48 20.18 -1.64
C THR A 11 -13.96 20.04 -1.64
N SER A 12 -13.37 19.77 -0.47
CA SER A 12 -11.93 19.57 -0.33
C SER A 12 -11.44 18.35 -1.13
N PHE A 13 -12.17 17.23 -1.07
CA PHE A 13 -11.81 16.04 -1.85
C PHE A 13 -11.84 16.29 -3.36
N LEU A 14 -12.91 16.92 -3.87
CA LEU A 14 -13.06 17.21 -5.30
C LEU A 14 -12.09 18.27 -5.81
N ASP A 15 -11.84 19.33 -5.04
CA ASP A 15 -10.83 20.34 -5.39
C ASP A 15 -9.42 19.71 -5.43
N THR A 16 -9.09 18.86 -4.45
CA THR A 16 -7.81 18.14 -4.41
C THR A 16 -7.68 17.17 -5.58
N ALA A 17 -8.74 16.44 -5.93
CA ALA A 17 -8.76 15.48 -7.03
C ALA A 17 -8.55 16.12 -8.41
N GLN A 18 -8.70 17.44 -8.54
CA GLN A 18 -8.42 18.15 -9.79
C GLN A 18 -6.94 18.54 -9.96
N LEU A 19 -6.14 18.46 -8.90
CA LEU A 19 -4.72 18.82 -8.90
C LEU A 19 -3.83 17.58 -9.00
N ASP A 20 -2.76 17.64 -9.78
CA ASP A 20 -1.85 16.50 -9.92
C ASP A 20 -1.15 16.16 -8.59
N SER A 21 -0.76 17.17 -7.82
CA SER A 21 -0.21 16.99 -6.47
C SER A 21 -1.24 16.41 -5.49
N GLY A 22 -2.51 16.79 -5.65
CA GLY A 22 -3.60 16.25 -4.85
C GLY A 22 -3.89 14.79 -5.16
N LEU A 23 -3.89 14.41 -6.45
CA LEU A 23 -3.98 13.03 -6.89
C LEU A 23 -2.80 12.20 -6.36
N SER A 24 -1.57 12.71 -6.44
CA SER A 24 -0.41 12.02 -5.86
C SER A 24 -0.53 11.84 -4.34
N ALA A 25 -1.14 12.78 -3.63
CA ALA A 25 -1.40 12.64 -2.20
C ALA A 25 -2.43 11.52 -1.90
N ILE A 26 -3.52 11.50 -2.68
CA ILE A 26 -4.65 10.56 -2.52
C ILE A 26 -4.30 9.15 -3.00
N LEU A 27 -3.69 9.01 -4.17
CA LEU A 27 -3.52 7.74 -4.89
C LEU A 27 -2.05 7.35 -5.11
N GLY A 28 -1.09 8.18 -4.70
CA GLY A 28 0.34 7.95 -4.91
C GLY A 28 0.86 8.58 -6.20
N ASP A 29 2.17 8.80 -6.28
CA ASP A 29 2.79 9.36 -7.48
C ASP A 29 3.21 8.23 -8.45
N PRO A 30 2.63 8.15 -9.67
CA PRO A 30 3.01 7.17 -10.68
C PRO A 30 4.52 7.17 -11.03
N LYS A 31 5.22 8.30 -10.83
CA LYS A 31 6.65 8.43 -11.12
C LYS A 31 7.55 7.90 -10.02
N ALA A 32 7.02 7.71 -8.82
CA ALA A 32 7.76 7.30 -7.63
C ALA A 32 7.46 5.86 -7.17
N ILE A 33 6.71 5.10 -7.98
CA ILE A 33 6.30 3.73 -7.68
C ILE A 33 6.84 2.75 -8.73
N ASP A 34 6.70 1.46 -8.44
CA ASP A 34 7.13 0.39 -9.33
C ASP A 34 6.45 0.50 -10.72
N ALA A 35 7.27 0.37 -11.78
CA ALA A 35 6.83 0.52 -13.17
C ALA A 35 5.74 -0.48 -13.58
N HIS A 36 5.61 -1.62 -12.89
CA HIS A 36 4.58 -2.62 -13.17
C HIS A 36 3.18 -2.13 -12.83
N VAL A 37 3.04 -1.30 -11.79
CA VAL A 37 1.76 -0.76 -11.30
C VAL A 37 1.58 0.73 -11.56
N ALA A 38 2.64 1.42 -12.01
CA ALA A 38 2.57 2.82 -12.42
C ALA A 38 1.43 3.11 -13.43
N PRO A 39 1.15 2.26 -14.44
CA PRO A 39 0.03 2.46 -15.35
C PRO A 39 -1.34 2.45 -14.65
N ASP A 40 -1.54 1.56 -13.66
CA ASP A 40 -2.79 1.48 -12.90
C ASP A 40 -3.04 2.72 -12.05
N VAL A 41 -1.98 3.28 -11.46
CA VAL A 41 -2.06 4.53 -10.69
C VAL A 41 -2.29 5.74 -11.59
N GLN A 42 -1.58 5.81 -12.72
CA GLN A 42 -1.80 6.88 -13.71
C GLN A 42 -3.22 6.84 -14.28
N SER A 43 -3.75 5.65 -14.56
CA SER A 43 -5.14 5.49 -15.02
C SER A 43 -6.13 5.93 -13.95
N ALA A 44 -5.90 5.57 -12.69
CA ALA A 44 -6.72 6.03 -11.57
C ALA A 44 -6.71 7.55 -11.40
N HIS A 45 -5.55 8.21 -11.60
CA HIS A 45 -5.45 9.67 -11.62
C HIS A 45 -6.35 10.27 -12.69
N ILE A 46 -6.27 9.78 -13.93
CA ILE A 46 -7.06 10.28 -15.06
C ILE A 46 -8.55 10.13 -14.77
N VAL A 47 -8.99 8.93 -14.38
CA VAL A 47 -10.41 8.63 -14.14
C VAL A 47 -10.98 9.50 -13.01
N LEU A 48 -10.28 9.63 -11.89
CA LEU A 48 -10.75 10.45 -10.77
C LEU A 48 -10.78 11.93 -11.12
N LYS A 49 -9.73 12.44 -11.80
CA LYS A 49 -9.64 13.84 -12.23
C LYS A 49 -10.76 14.22 -13.19
N ASP A 50 -11.00 13.39 -14.20
CA ASP A 50 -12.02 13.63 -15.21
C ASP A 50 -13.42 13.57 -14.60
N ALA A 51 -13.66 12.65 -13.66
CA ALA A 51 -14.92 12.55 -12.97
C ALA A 51 -15.16 13.75 -12.04
N ALA A 52 -14.13 14.21 -11.29
CA ALA A 52 -14.23 15.40 -10.45
C ALA A 52 -14.57 16.65 -11.28
N LYS A 53 -13.94 16.84 -12.44
CA LYS A 53 -14.28 17.92 -13.39
C LYS A 53 -15.71 17.82 -13.91
N LYS A 54 -16.17 16.62 -14.26
CA LYS A 54 -17.55 16.41 -14.72
C LYS A 54 -18.57 16.71 -13.63
N VAL A 55 -18.30 16.31 -12.38
CA VAL A 55 -19.16 16.65 -11.23
C VAL A 55 -19.21 18.16 -11.01
N ALA A 56 -18.08 18.86 -11.11
CA ALA A 56 -18.05 20.33 -11.05
C ALA A 56 -18.90 20.97 -12.15
N ALA A 57 -18.84 20.43 -13.37
CA ALA A 57 -19.62 20.92 -14.51
C ALA A 57 -21.13 20.64 -14.37
N LEU A 58 -21.53 19.52 -13.76
CA LEU A 58 -22.94 19.15 -13.59
C LEU A 58 -23.74 20.20 -12.81
N VAL A 59 -23.11 20.92 -11.87
CA VAL A 59 -23.77 21.98 -11.09
C VAL A 59 -24.40 23.03 -12.01
N ASN A 60 -23.67 23.42 -13.04
CA ASN A 60 -24.05 24.48 -13.97
C ASN A 60 -24.73 23.97 -15.25
N ASP A 61 -25.01 22.67 -15.36
CA ASP A 61 -25.70 22.10 -16.52
C ASP A 61 -27.19 22.54 -16.52
N PRO A 62 -27.61 23.43 -17.44
CA PRO A 62 -29.00 23.92 -17.46
C PRO A 62 -29.96 22.90 -18.09
N THR A 63 -29.45 21.85 -18.74
CA THR A 63 -30.25 20.85 -19.44
C THR A 63 -30.74 19.73 -18.53
N ARG A 64 -30.26 19.69 -17.28
CA ARG A 64 -30.58 18.66 -16.28
C ARG A 64 -31.34 19.24 -15.09
N THR A 65 -32.36 18.52 -14.65
CA THR A 65 -32.98 18.75 -13.34
C THR A 65 -32.01 18.37 -12.23
N GLU A 66 -32.25 18.85 -11.00
CA GLU A 66 -31.41 18.55 -9.85
C GLU A 66 -31.27 17.03 -9.58
N THR A 67 -32.38 16.30 -9.67
CA THR A 67 -32.39 14.83 -9.53
C THR A 67 -31.58 14.16 -10.64
N ALA A 68 -31.65 14.65 -11.89
CA ALA A 68 -30.90 14.12 -13.01
C ALA A 68 -29.39 14.45 -12.94
N LYS A 69 -28.99 15.54 -12.27
CA LYS A 69 -27.59 15.85 -11.97
C LYS A 69 -27.03 14.87 -10.94
N HIS A 70 -27.77 14.60 -9.87
CA HIS A 70 -27.36 13.64 -8.84
C HIS A 70 -27.31 12.19 -9.35
N ASP A 71 -28.23 11.77 -10.21
CA ASP A 71 -28.15 10.45 -10.85
C ASP A 71 -26.93 10.31 -11.78
N ALA A 72 -26.65 11.33 -12.59
CA ALA A 72 -25.44 11.33 -13.42
C ALA A 72 -24.15 11.30 -12.59
N ALA A 73 -24.12 12.05 -11.49
CA ALA A 73 -23.00 12.02 -10.56
C ALA A 73 -22.85 10.67 -9.83
N LYS A 74 -23.96 9.99 -9.51
CA LYS A 74 -23.95 8.61 -9.01
C LYS A 74 -23.30 7.65 -10.02
N GLN A 75 -23.70 7.70 -11.29
CA GLN A 75 -23.10 6.85 -12.33
C GLN A 75 -21.59 7.13 -12.49
N LEU A 76 -21.15 8.39 -12.36
CA LEU A 76 -19.73 8.74 -12.34
C LEU A 76 -19.03 8.15 -11.11
N ALA A 77 -19.64 8.27 -9.93
CA ALA A 77 -19.09 7.73 -8.69
C ALA A 77 -18.92 6.20 -8.73
N GLU A 78 -19.89 5.48 -9.30
CA GLU A 78 -19.82 4.03 -9.49
C GLU A 78 -18.68 3.62 -10.44
N LYS A 79 -18.53 4.33 -11.56
CA LYS A 79 -17.44 4.11 -12.53
C LYS A 79 -16.07 4.35 -11.89
N VAL A 80 -15.91 5.47 -11.17
CA VAL A 80 -14.67 5.79 -10.45
C VAL A 80 -14.37 4.73 -9.40
N THR A 81 -15.36 4.38 -8.57
CA THR A 81 -15.20 3.39 -7.51
C THR A 81 -14.77 2.04 -8.06
N SER A 82 -15.42 1.57 -9.13
CA SER A 82 -15.06 0.31 -9.80
C SER A 82 -13.62 0.36 -10.34
N HIS A 83 -13.20 1.47 -10.93
CA HIS A 83 -11.84 1.62 -11.43
C HIS A 83 -10.81 1.65 -10.30
N LEU A 84 -11.07 2.39 -9.22
CA LEU A 84 -10.19 2.47 -8.06
C LEU A 84 -10.06 1.11 -7.36
N GLU A 85 -11.14 0.32 -7.26
CA GLU A 85 -11.06 -1.04 -6.70
C GLU A 85 -10.20 -1.96 -7.58
N LYS A 86 -10.26 -1.83 -8.91
CA LYS A 86 -9.39 -2.58 -9.82
C LYS A 86 -7.91 -2.19 -9.64
N SER A 87 -7.59 -0.90 -9.61
CA SER A 87 -6.22 -0.43 -9.37
C SER A 87 -5.72 -0.87 -7.99
N LYS A 88 -6.57 -0.80 -6.96
CA LYS A 88 -6.25 -1.31 -5.61
C LYS A 88 -5.92 -2.79 -5.64
N ALA A 89 -6.75 -3.62 -6.28
CA ALA A 89 -6.51 -5.06 -6.38
C ALA A 89 -5.21 -5.38 -7.14
N ALA A 90 -4.87 -4.61 -8.18
CA ALA A 90 -3.59 -4.75 -8.89
C ALA A 90 -2.39 -4.43 -7.99
N LEU A 91 -2.48 -3.35 -7.19
CA LEU A 91 -1.46 -3.00 -6.20
C LEU A 91 -1.30 -4.09 -5.14
N GLU A 92 -2.40 -4.62 -4.60
CA GLU A 92 -2.39 -5.71 -3.62
C GLU A 92 -1.77 -6.99 -4.18
N ALA A 93 -2.18 -7.39 -5.40
CA ALA A 93 -1.64 -8.57 -6.06
C ALA A 93 -0.13 -8.44 -6.35
N HIS A 94 0.32 -7.27 -6.80
CA HIS A 94 1.74 -7.04 -7.05
C HIS A 94 2.55 -6.98 -5.75
N ALA A 95 2.01 -6.34 -4.70
CA ALA A 95 2.62 -6.32 -3.37
C ALA A 95 2.83 -7.73 -2.81
N GLU A 96 1.83 -8.60 -2.95
CA GLU A 96 1.91 -9.99 -2.47
C GLU A 96 2.88 -10.82 -3.31
N LYS A 97 2.92 -10.61 -4.63
CA LYS A 97 3.92 -11.23 -5.51
C LYS A 97 5.34 -10.86 -5.11
N LEU A 98 5.61 -9.57 -4.89
CA LEU A 98 6.92 -9.09 -4.45
C LEU A 98 7.30 -9.65 -3.08
N LYS A 99 6.34 -9.70 -2.13
CA LYS A 99 6.54 -10.28 -0.81
C LYS A 99 6.89 -11.76 -0.87
N THR A 100 6.04 -12.55 -1.53
CA THR A 100 6.21 -14.00 -1.64
C THR A 100 7.53 -14.34 -2.32
N SER A 101 7.85 -13.65 -3.42
CA SER A 101 9.13 -13.83 -4.11
C SER A 101 10.31 -13.44 -3.24
N ALA A 102 10.25 -12.31 -2.53
CA ALA A 102 11.34 -11.85 -1.69
C ALA A 102 11.58 -12.80 -0.51
N LEU A 103 10.51 -13.28 0.15
CA LEU A 103 10.62 -14.25 1.24
C LEU A 103 11.19 -15.58 0.76
N ALA A 104 10.73 -16.10 -0.38
CA ALA A 104 11.27 -17.33 -0.96
C ALA A 104 12.78 -17.20 -1.32
N GLN A 105 13.18 -16.06 -1.88
CA GLN A 105 14.60 -15.78 -2.19
C GLN A 105 15.43 -15.60 -0.90
N ALA A 106 14.87 -14.94 0.11
CA ALA A 106 15.53 -14.80 1.40
C ALA A 106 15.73 -16.17 2.07
N ASP A 107 14.71 -17.04 2.07
CA ASP A 107 14.82 -18.41 2.59
C ASP A 107 15.79 -19.27 1.78
N LEU A 108 15.90 -19.08 0.46
CA LEU A 108 16.89 -19.77 -0.36
C LEU A 108 18.33 -19.40 0.04
N HIS A 109 18.58 -18.13 0.37
CA HIS A 109 19.91 -17.61 0.62
C HIS A 109 20.35 -17.61 2.10
N LEU A 110 19.39 -17.39 3.00
CA LEU A 110 19.61 -17.24 4.44
C LEU A 110 18.84 -18.28 5.24
N GLY A 111 18.21 -19.26 4.59
CA GLY A 111 17.51 -20.35 5.26
C GLY A 111 18.44 -21.39 5.89
N PRO A 112 17.85 -22.41 6.54
CA PRO A 112 18.61 -23.49 7.15
C PRO A 112 19.46 -24.25 6.12
N SER A 113 20.70 -24.57 6.49
CA SER A 113 21.61 -25.40 5.69
C SER A 113 21.97 -26.67 6.46
N SER A 114 21.79 -27.84 5.84
CA SER A 114 22.17 -29.14 6.41
C SER A 114 23.66 -29.19 6.76
N ASP A 115 24.48 -28.68 5.84
CA ASP A 115 25.94 -28.78 5.87
C ASP A 115 26.55 -27.83 6.92
N ARG A 116 25.79 -26.82 7.35
CA ARG A 116 26.18 -25.83 8.38
C ARG A 116 25.44 -26.03 9.70
N SER A 117 24.65 -27.09 9.86
CA SER A 117 23.72 -27.27 10.98
C SER A 117 24.39 -27.20 12.37
N ALA A 118 25.57 -27.83 12.53
CA ALA A 118 26.34 -27.77 13.78
C ALA A 118 26.80 -26.34 14.10
N LEU A 119 27.42 -25.67 13.13
CA LEU A 119 27.86 -24.28 13.26
C LEU A 119 26.69 -23.34 13.57
N HIS A 120 25.55 -23.48 12.88
CA HIS A 120 24.36 -22.67 13.13
C HIS A 120 23.82 -22.86 14.56
N SER A 121 23.99 -24.06 15.14
CA SER A 121 23.62 -24.32 16.53
C SER A 121 24.54 -23.61 17.53
N GLU A 122 25.84 -23.60 17.26
CA GLU A 122 26.81 -22.85 18.07
C GLU A 122 26.55 -21.34 17.98
N ILE A 123 26.32 -20.83 16.77
CA ILE A 123 25.99 -19.40 16.55
C ILE A 123 24.70 -19.02 17.30
N ARG A 124 23.63 -19.84 17.25
CA ARG A 124 22.41 -19.57 18.05
C ARG A 124 22.71 -19.45 19.54
N SER A 125 23.57 -20.34 20.05
CA SER A 125 23.96 -20.36 21.45
C SER A 125 24.78 -19.12 21.80
N TRP A 126 25.73 -18.74 20.94
CA TRP A 126 26.50 -17.51 21.08
C TRP A 126 25.62 -16.26 21.04
N VAL A 127 24.70 -16.13 20.07
CA VAL A 127 23.76 -15.00 19.98
C VAL A 127 22.93 -14.90 21.27
N ARG A 128 22.41 -16.02 21.78
CA ARG A 128 21.64 -16.06 23.03
C ARG A 128 22.44 -15.55 24.23
N GLU A 129 23.72 -15.91 24.32
CA GLU A 129 24.59 -15.43 25.38
C GLU A 129 24.89 -13.93 25.24
N GLN A 130 25.18 -13.45 24.03
CA GLN A 130 25.43 -12.02 23.77
C GLN A 130 24.20 -11.14 24.00
N ALA A 131 23.00 -11.65 23.66
CA ALA A 131 21.74 -10.93 23.79
C ALA A 131 21.38 -10.54 25.24
N LYS A 132 22.06 -11.09 26.25
CA LYS A 132 21.86 -10.76 27.67
C LYS A 132 22.32 -9.35 28.05
N THR A 133 23.12 -8.69 27.21
CA THR A 133 23.68 -7.35 27.48
C THR A 133 23.57 -6.42 26.27
N PRO A 134 23.47 -5.09 26.48
CA PRO A 134 23.51 -4.13 25.38
C PRO A 134 24.80 -4.21 24.56
N GLU A 135 25.96 -4.40 25.20
CA GLU A 135 27.26 -4.51 24.53
C GLU A 135 27.34 -5.79 23.67
N GLY A 136 26.84 -6.91 24.18
CA GLY A 136 26.75 -8.15 23.41
C GLY A 136 25.82 -8.01 22.20
N MET A 137 24.71 -7.26 22.32
CA MET A 137 23.86 -6.95 21.18
C MET A 137 24.58 -6.17 20.07
N LEU A 138 25.51 -5.28 20.41
CA LEU A 138 26.36 -4.62 19.43
C LEU A 138 27.32 -5.61 18.74
N GLN A 139 27.83 -6.59 19.47
CA GLN A 139 28.67 -7.65 18.90
C GLN A 139 27.88 -8.53 17.93
N VAL A 140 26.62 -8.86 18.25
CA VAL A 140 25.72 -9.60 17.34
C VAL A 140 25.52 -8.82 16.04
N LYS A 141 25.21 -7.51 16.12
CA LYS A 141 25.03 -6.68 14.92
C LYS A 141 26.30 -6.58 14.07
N LYS A 142 27.47 -6.44 14.70
CA LYS A 142 28.76 -6.43 14.01
C LYS A 142 29.03 -7.77 13.31
N ALA A 143 28.88 -8.88 14.02
CA ALA A 143 29.09 -10.21 13.48
C ALA A 143 28.12 -10.53 12.33
N MET A 144 26.85 -10.10 12.44
CA MET A 144 25.85 -10.21 11.38
C MET A 144 26.25 -9.45 10.10
N ALA A 145 26.85 -8.27 10.24
CA ALA A 145 27.34 -7.50 9.09
C ALA A 145 28.51 -8.20 8.39
N ASP A 146 29.39 -8.84 9.16
CA ASP A 146 30.63 -9.44 8.66
C ASP A 146 30.49 -10.91 8.21
N ASN A 147 29.47 -11.65 8.67
CA ASN A 147 29.37 -13.10 8.51
C ASN A 147 27.97 -13.57 8.06
N ASP A 148 27.92 -14.30 6.93
CA ASP A 148 26.68 -14.85 6.36
C ASP A 148 25.99 -15.89 7.26
N ASP A 149 26.72 -16.69 8.02
CA ASP A 149 26.13 -17.70 8.91
C ASP A 149 25.41 -17.04 10.10
N VAL A 150 25.93 -15.91 10.61
CA VAL A 150 25.26 -15.14 11.68
C VAL A 150 23.98 -14.50 11.15
N ALA A 151 24.03 -13.89 9.95
CA ALA A 151 22.85 -13.35 9.29
C ALA A 151 21.81 -14.43 8.98
N ALA A 152 22.23 -15.61 8.50
CA ALA A 152 21.34 -16.75 8.26
C ALA A 152 20.68 -17.21 9.56
N VAL A 153 21.44 -17.37 10.65
CA VAL A 153 20.88 -17.76 11.95
C VAL A 153 19.85 -16.77 12.45
N LEU A 154 20.09 -15.46 12.34
CA LEU A 154 19.12 -14.41 12.68
C LEU A 154 17.91 -14.38 11.74
N TRP A 155 18.06 -14.86 10.50
CA TRP A 155 16.95 -14.95 9.55
C TRP A 155 16.01 -16.11 9.87
N HIS A 156 16.54 -17.33 9.99
CA HIS A 156 15.73 -18.56 10.03
C HIS A 156 15.40 -19.06 11.44
N SER A 157 16.15 -18.64 12.47
CA SER A 157 15.94 -19.18 13.82
C SER A 157 14.73 -18.53 14.50
N PRO A 158 13.88 -19.28 15.23
CA PRO A 158 12.88 -18.69 16.11
C PRO A 158 13.49 -17.81 17.22
N SER A 159 12.79 -16.74 17.61
CA SER A 159 13.29 -15.75 18.58
C SER A 159 13.72 -16.36 19.93
N PHE A 160 13.00 -17.39 20.39
CA PHE A 160 13.33 -18.07 21.65
C PHE A 160 14.67 -18.84 21.59
N LEU A 161 15.08 -19.32 20.42
CA LEU A 161 16.36 -20.01 20.28
C LEU A 161 17.55 -19.06 20.33
N VAL A 162 17.37 -17.81 19.90
CA VAL A 162 18.40 -16.77 19.95
C VAL A 162 18.27 -15.86 21.18
N GLY A 163 17.34 -16.15 22.09
CA GLY A 163 17.19 -15.43 23.37
C GLY A 163 16.68 -13.99 23.23
N LEU A 164 15.99 -13.67 22.14
CA LEU A 164 15.53 -12.31 21.84
C LEU A 164 14.01 -12.18 21.98
N ALA A 165 13.57 -11.01 22.44
CA ALA A 165 12.16 -10.65 22.36
C ALA A 165 11.72 -10.65 20.88
N PRO A 166 10.49 -11.11 20.54
CA PRO A 166 10.06 -11.24 19.15
C PRO A 166 10.21 -9.97 18.31
N SER A 167 9.88 -8.80 18.87
CA SER A 167 10.01 -7.51 18.18
C SER A 167 11.46 -7.12 17.88
N VAL A 168 12.38 -7.38 18.81
CA VAL A 168 13.81 -7.14 18.63
C VAL A 168 14.38 -8.09 17.58
N HIS A 169 13.99 -9.37 17.66
CA HIS A 169 14.42 -10.38 16.72
C HIS A 169 13.97 -10.07 15.28
N GLU A 170 12.71 -9.68 15.08
CA GLU A 170 12.20 -9.28 13.77
C GLU A 170 12.98 -8.08 13.19
N GLY A 171 13.32 -7.11 14.04
CA GLY A 171 14.19 -6.00 13.64
C GLY A 171 15.55 -6.46 13.10
N LEU A 172 16.23 -7.34 13.85
CA LEU A 172 17.52 -7.91 13.42
C LEU A 172 17.39 -8.79 12.17
N ARG A 173 16.31 -9.54 12.03
CA ARG A 173 16.03 -10.35 10.84
C ARG A 173 15.96 -9.48 9.59
N LEU A 174 15.27 -8.34 9.67
CA LEU A 174 15.19 -7.37 8.57
C LEU A 174 16.53 -6.67 8.34
N GLU A 175 17.27 -6.31 9.39
CA GLU A 175 18.64 -5.75 9.28
C GLU A 175 19.62 -6.74 8.61
N ALA A 176 19.53 -8.04 8.94
CA ALA A 176 20.32 -9.10 8.33
C ALA A 176 20.03 -9.20 6.82
N LEU A 177 18.74 -9.20 6.45
CA LEU A 177 18.33 -9.22 5.06
C LEU A 177 18.81 -7.96 4.31
N GLN A 178 18.63 -6.78 4.91
CA GLN A 178 19.07 -5.51 4.32
C GLN A 178 20.57 -5.46 4.09
N SER A 179 21.36 -5.92 5.06
CA SER A 179 22.83 -5.90 4.99
C SER A 179 23.37 -6.90 3.97
N ARG A 180 22.86 -8.13 3.96
CA ARG A 180 23.44 -9.24 3.16
C ARG A 180 22.78 -9.43 1.79
N LYS A 181 21.52 -9.01 1.64
CA LYS A 181 20.71 -9.17 0.42
C LYS A 181 19.87 -7.89 0.17
N PRO A 182 20.52 -6.73 -0.06
CA PRO A 182 19.83 -5.45 -0.20
C PRO A 182 18.76 -5.42 -1.29
N ASP A 183 18.95 -6.14 -2.39
CA ASP A 183 17.96 -6.24 -3.47
C ASP A 183 16.68 -6.97 -3.03
N ILE A 184 16.83 -8.05 -2.25
CA ILE A 184 15.70 -8.81 -1.70
C ILE A 184 14.96 -7.96 -0.65
N TYR A 185 15.70 -7.28 0.21
CA TYR A 185 15.14 -6.33 1.17
C TYR A 185 14.38 -5.20 0.46
N THR A 186 14.90 -4.69 -0.65
CA THR A 186 14.24 -3.65 -1.45
C THR A 186 12.93 -4.16 -2.03
N SER A 187 12.90 -5.39 -2.56
CA SER A 187 11.66 -6.01 -3.04
C SER A 187 10.62 -6.18 -1.92
N LEU A 188 11.03 -6.62 -0.74
CA LEU A 188 10.16 -6.73 0.42
C LEU A 188 9.66 -5.37 0.91
N SER A 189 10.52 -4.35 0.90
CA SER A 189 10.17 -2.98 1.28
C SER A 189 9.19 -2.36 0.28
N ASN A 190 9.40 -2.59 -1.02
CA ASN A 190 8.49 -2.16 -2.08
C ASN A 190 7.11 -2.81 -1.93
N SER A 191 7.05 -4.11 -1.60
CA SER A 191 5.80 -4.78 -1.25
C SER A 191 5.02 -4.05 -0.15
N VAL A 192 5.67 -3.73 0.97
CA VAL A 192 5.02 -2.98 2.07
C VAL A 192 4.55 -1.60 1.62
N GLY A 193 5.37 -0.91 0.81
CA GLY A 193 5.02 0.38 0.21
C GLY A 193 3.74 0.30 -0.63
N LEU A 194 3.62 -0.71 -1.48
CA LEU A 194 2.44 -0.95 -2.32
C LEU A 194 1.21 -1.34 -1.50
N SER A 195 1.34 -2.19 -0.48
CA SER A 195 0.22 -2.50 0.44
C SER A 195 -0.28 -1.25 1.16
N LYS A 196 0.62 -0.38 1.62
CA LYS A 196 0.25 0.91 2.22
C LYS A 196 -0.45 1.81 1.20
N LEU A 197 -0.01 1.80 -0.05
CA LEU A 197 -0.62 2.55 -1.13
C LEU A 197 -2.05 2.06 -1.43
N ALA A 198 -2.27 0.75 -1.51
CA ALA A 198 -3.60 0.15 -1.63
C ALA A 198 -4.53 0.58 -0.48
N GLY A 199 -3.99 0.74 0.74
CA GLY A 199 -4.72 1.33 1.86
C GLY A 199 -5.23 2.75 1.59
N LYS A 200 -4.46 3.58 0.86
CA LYS A 200 -4.92 4.91 0.44
C LYS A 200 -6.08 4.84 -0.56
N TYR A 201 -6.06 3.88 -1.50
CA TYR A 201 -7.17 3.65 -2.42
C TYR A 201 -8.45 3.33 -1.68
N ALA A 202 -8.39 2.45 -0.67
CA ALA A 202 -9.55 2.14 0.17
C ALA A 202 -10.09 3.40 0.89
N ALA A 203 -9.22 4.30 1.32
CA ALA A 203 -9.64 5.58 1.90
C ALA A 203 -10.28 6.52 0.86
N ALA A 204 -9.72 6.58 -0.36
CA ALA A 204 -10.24 7.39 -1.46
C ALA A 204 -11.62 6.90 -1.91
N ILE A 205 -11.79 5.59 -2.10
CA ILE A 205 -13.05 4.94 -2.51
C ILE A 205 -14.20 5.32 -1.57
N ARG A 206 -13.98 5.29 -0.25
CA ARG A 206 -14.98 5.69 0.75
C ARG A 206 -15.42 7.15 0.63
N LYS A 207 -14.60 8.02 0.03
CA LYS A 207 -14.90 9.43 -0.17
C LYS A 207 -15.62 9.72 -1.49
N VAL A 208 -15.58 8.82 -2.48
CA VAL A 208 -16.12 9.08 -3.83
C VAL A 208 -17.63 9.36 -3.78
N ALA A 209 -18.43 8.38 -3.36
CA ALA A 209 -19.89 8.51 -3.35
C ALA A 209 -20.40 9.72 -2.54
N PRO A 210 -20.02 9.90 -1.25
CA PRO A 210 -20.50 11.03 -0.46
C PRO A 210 -20.01 12.39 -0.94
N SER A 211 -18.97 12.44 -1.78
CA SER A 211 -18.51 13.71 -2.37
C SER A 211 -19.22 14.04 -3.68
N PHE A 212 -19.70 13.03 -4.41
CA PHE A 212 -20.20 13.20 -5.78
C PHE A 212 -21.70 13.52 -5.82
N TYR A 213 -22.51 12.89 -4.96
CA TYR A 213 -23.96 13.02 -5.02
C TYR A 213 -24.64 12.82 -3.67
N THR A 214 -25.88 13.30 -3.55
CA THR A 214 -26.78 13.05 -2.42
C THR A 214 -27.65 11.83 -2.76
N PRO A 215 -27.60 10.72 -2.01
CA PRO A 215 -28.30 9.47 -2.35
C PRO A 215 -29.81 9.64 -2.56
N SER A 216 -30.48 10.36 -1.67
CA SER A 216 -31.92 10.59 -1.74
C SER A 216 -32.36 11.35 -2.99
N LEU A 217 -31.51 12.22 -3.55
CA LEU A 217 -31.79 12.96 -4.79
C LEU A 217 -31.51 12.10 -6.03
N ALA A 218 -30.46 11.29 -6.00
CA ALA A 218 -30.17 10.35 -7.09
C ALA A 218 -31.27 9.28 -7.23
N GLU A 219 -31.78 8.74 -6.12
CA GLU A 219 -32.87 7.75 -6.11
C GLU A 219 -34.22 8.29 -6.61
N GLN A 220 -34.42 9.62 -6.60
CA GLN A 220 -35.63 10.21 -7.17
C GLN A 220 -35.64 10.15 -8.70
N ALA A 221 -34.48 10.04 -9.35
CA ALA A 221 -34.41 9.98 -10.81
C ALA A 221 -35.06 8.71 -11.38
N SER A 222 -35.00 7.58 -10.67
CA SER A 222 -35.63 6.32 -11.08
C SER A 222 -37.16 6.33 -10.97
N LYS A 223 -37.74 7.36 -10.34
CA LYS A 223 -39.19 7.55 -10.23
C LYS A 223 -39.78 8.33 -11.41
N ARG A 224 -38.96 8.71 -12.40
CA ARG A 224 -39.42 9.44 -13.58
C ARG A 224 -40.33 8.52 -14.42
N VAL A 225 -41.55 8.97 -14.66
CA VAL A 225 -42.49 8.31 -15.58
C VAL A 225 -42.15 8.79 -17.00
N GLU A 226 -41.82 7.85 -17.89
CA GLU A 226 -41.70 8.13 -19.32
C GLU A 226 -43.10 8.18 -19.94
N ILE A 227 -43.37 9.21 -20.73
CA ILE A 227 -44.65 9.43 -21.45
C ILE A 227 -44.37 9.25 -22.94
#